data_AF-A0A7X4AMI5-F1
#
_entry.id   AF-A0A7X4AMI5-F1
#
_cell.length_a   1.000
_cell.length_b   1.000
_cell.length_c   1.000
_cell.angle_alpha   90.00
_cell.angle_beta   90.00
_cell.angle_gamma   90.00
#
_symmetry.space_group_name_H-M   'P 1'
#
loop_
_entity.id
_entity.type
_entity.pdbx_description
1 polymer ?
#
loop_
_entity_poly.entity_id
_entity_poly.type
_entity_poly.pdbx_seq_one_letter_code
_entity_poly.pdbx_strand_id
1 'polypeptide(L)'
;MFCGDHGFRNFHGQVFEVNGWHFAGLGYSNRTPFSTPGEFSEDQIAERLAKFAGLSPMVLVCHAPPLETDLDGVKPGQHFGSPKVREFIEAEQPRFFFCGHIHEAAGNEVKIGETVGRNVGKQGYLLEL
;
A
#
# COMPACT_ATOMS: atom_id res chain seq x y z
N MET A 1 -13.98 19.80 -4.45
CA MET A 1 -12.61 19.26 -4.20
C MET A 1 -12.51 18.05 -5.10
N PHE A 2 -11.53 17.98 -6.02
CA PHE A 2 -11.48 17.04 -7.16
C PHE A 2 -12.12 15.67 -6.90
N CYS A 3 -11.72 14.96 -5.84
CA CYS A 3 -12.28 13.63 -5.55
C CYS A 3 -13.80 13.64 -5.32
N GLY A 4 -14.31 14.53 -4.46
CA GLY A 4 -15.74 14.59 -4.15
C GLY A 4 -16.59 14.97 -5.36
N ASP A 5 -16.06 15.80 -6.25
CA ASP A 5 -16.75 16.26 -7.45
C ASP A 5 -16.93 15.11 -8.49
N HIS A 6 -16.14 14.03 -8.35
CA HIS A 6 -16.19 12.84 -9.21
C HIS A 6 -16.64 11.56 -8.48
N GLY A 7 -17.17 11.68 -7.26
CA GLY A 7 -17.57 10.52 -6.46
C GLY A 7 -16.40 9.66 -5.96
N PHE A 8 -15.17 10.16 -6.07
CA PHE A 8 -13.99 9.52 -5.49
C PHE A 8 -13.83 9.92 -4.03
N ARG A 9 -13.26 9.01 -3.25
CA ARG A 9 -12.85 9.28 -1.87
C ARG A 9 -11.33 9.41 -1.83
N ASN A 10 -10.82 10.58 -1.45
CA ASN A 10 -9.44 10.67 -1.03
C ASN A 10 -9.34 10.07 0.37
N PHE A 11 -8.38 9.17 0.57
CA PHE A 11 -8.15 8.51 1.86
C PHE A 11 -6.65 8.42 2.19
N HIS A 12 -5.82 9.29 1.61
CA HIS A 12 -4.41 9.41 2.02
C HIS A 12 -4.31 9.82 3.49
N GLY A 13 -3.69 8.98 4.32
CA GLY A 13 -3.55 9.18 5.76
C GLY A 13 -4.86 9.00 6.53
N GLN A 14 -5.88 8.39 5.93
CA GLN A 14 -7.21 8.27 6.50
C GLN A 14 -7.72 6.84 6.45
N VAL A 15 -8.72 6.57 7.28
CA VAL A 15 -9.49 5.32 7.31
C VAL A 15 -10.95 5.64 7.05
N PHE A 16 -11.63 4.78 6.32
CA PHE A 16 -13.08 4.81 6.21
C PHE A 16 -13.66 3.39 6.25
N GLU A 17 -14.94 3.29 6.57
CA GLU A 17 -15.64 2.00 6.64
C GLU A 17 -16.74 1.92 5.58
N VAL A 18 -16.88 0.75 4.96
CA VAL A 18 -17.99 0.40 4.06
C VAL A 18 -18.37 -1.06 4.30
N ASN A 19 -19.64 -1.34 4.60
CA ASN A 19 -20.16 -2.71 4.79
C ASN A 19 -19.33 -3.56 5.77
N GLY A 20 -18.84 -2.96 6.87
CA GLY A 20 -18.01 -3.64 7.87
C GLY A 20 -16.54 -3.86 7.47
N TRP A 21 -16.10 -3.32 6.33
CA TRP A 21 -14.69 -3.33 5.92
C TRP A 21 -14.01 -2.00 6.19
N HIS A 22 -12.81 -2.07 6.77
CA HIS A 22 -11.95 -0.91 6.96
C HIS A 22 -11.03 -0.70 5.76
N PHE A 23 -11.06 0.48 5.17
CA PHE A 23 -10.17 0.89 4.10
C PHE A 23 -9.19 1.92 4.64
N ALA A 24 -7.90 1.59 4.63
CA ALA A 24 -6.82 2.45 5.09
C ALA A 24 -5.88 2.80 3.94
N GLY A 25 -5.48 4.07 3.84
CA GLY A 25 -4.70 4.57 2.72
C GLY A 25 -3.44 5.31 3.13
N LEU A 26 -2.30 4.96 2.54
CA LEU A 26 -1.05 5.71 2.65
C LEU A 26 -0.42 5.92 1.27
N GLY A 27 -0.78 7.02 0.62
CA GLY A 27 -0.01 7.56 -0.50
C GLY A 27 1.42 7.95 -0.12
N TYR A 28 2.20 8.42 -1.10
CA TYR A 28 3.65 8.70 -1.00
C TYR A 28 4.52 7.45 -0.81
N SER A 29 5.83 7.59 -1.06
CA SER A 29 6.77 6.46 -1.00
C SER A 29 7.83 6.67 0.09
N ASN A 30 8.60 5.61 0.35
CA ASN A 30 9.92 5.72 0.94
C ASN A 30 10.85 6.55 0.03
N ARG A 31 11.96 7.02 0.61
CA ARG A 31 12.96 7.82 -0.13
C ARG A 31 13.48 7.06 -1.33
N THR A 32 13.49 7.73 -2.48
CA THR A 32 14.00 7.18 -3.74
C THR A 32 15.29 7.89 -4.14
N PRO A 33 16.08 7.32 -5.06
CA PRO A 33 17.23 8.02 -5.64
C PRO A 33 16.87 9.29 -6.43
N PHE A 34 15.58 9.52 -6.72
CA PHE A 34 15.11 10.60 -7.58
C PHE A 34 14.69 11.86 -6.83
N SER A 35 14.63 11.82 -5.48
CA SER A 35 14.22 12.96 -4.64
C SER A 35 12.89 13.57 -5.09
N THR A 36 11.89 12.72 -5.30
CA THR A 36 10.57 13.14 -5.78
C THR A 36 9.76 13.81 -4.67
N PRO A 37 8.81 14.71 -5.00
CA PRO A 37 7.88 15.26 -4.02
C PRO A 37 7.07 14.14 -3.35
N GLY A 38 6.99 14.17 -2.03
CA GLY A 38 6.22 13.17 -1.29
C GLY A 38 6.98 11.88 -1.05
N GLU A 39 8.18 12.01 -0.51
CA GLU A 39 8.99 10.92 0.01
C GLU A 39 9.10 11.03 1.53
N PHE A 40 8.87 9.92 2.22
CA PHE A 40 8.95 9.79 3.66
C PHE A 40 10.18 8.98 4.07
N SER A 41 10.73 9.28 5.24
CA SER A 41 11.61 8.32 5.91
C SER A 41 10.81 7.09 6.35
N GLU A 42 11.49 5.98 6.56
CA GLU A 42 10.86 4.77 7.12
C GLU A 42 10.16 5.05 8.46
N ASP A 43 10.77 5.86 9.34
CA ASP A 43 10.12 6.24 10.61
C ASP A 43 8.80 7.00 10.40
N GLN A 44 8.75 7.89 9.40
CA GLN A 44 7.52 8.60 9.06
C GLN A 44 6.46 7.67 8.45
N ILE A 45 6.88 6.65 7.70
CA ILE A 45 5.98 5.61 7.19
C ILE A 45 5.41 4.83 8.37
N ALA A 46 6.26 4.35 9.28
CA ALA A 46 5.85 3.60 10.46
C ALA A 46 4.87 4.40 11.35
N GLU A 47 5.18 5.66 11.64
CA GLU A 47 4.30 6.54 12.44
C GLU A 47 2.92 6.71 11.81
N ARG A 48 2.86 6.83 10.48
CA ARG A 48 1.60 6.99 9.75
C ARG A 48 0.81 5.69 9.71
N LEU A 49 1.47 4.56 9.47
CA LEU A 49 0.84 3.24 9.45
C LEU A 49 0.31 2.84 10.83
N ALA A 50 0.98 3.23 11.91
CA ALA A 50 0.53 2.94 13.29
C ALA A 50 -0.90 3.44 13.58
N LYS A 51 -1.40 4.44 12.84
CA LYS A 51 -2.78 4.94 12.95
C LYS A 51 -3.83 3.96 12.43
N PHE A 52 -3.40 2.93 11.71
CA PHE A 52 -4.26 1.92 11.09
C PHE A 52 -4.20 0.57 11.83
N ALA A 53 -3.44 0.48 12.92
CA ALA A 53 -3.31 -0.75 13.70
C ALA A 53 -4.64 -1.15 14.37
N GLY A 54 -4.88 -2.46 14.48
CA GLY A 54 -6.06 -3.05 15.11
C GLY A 54 -7.32 -3.07 14.24
N LEU A 55 -7.25 -2.67 12.97
CA LEU A 55 -8.38 -2.69 12.04
C LEU A 55 -8.56 -4.09 11.43
N SER A 56 -9.77 -4.64 11.49
CA SER A 56 -10.08 -5.92 10.87
C SER A 56 -11.58 -6.08 10.57
N PRO A 57 -11.99 -6.56 9.38
CA PRO A 57 -11.15 -6.86 8.22
C PRO A 57 -10.69 -5.58 7.52
N MET A 58 -9.42 -5.56 7.09
CA MET A 58 -8.79 -4.37 6.49
C MET A 58 -8.41 -4.59 5.02
N VAL A 59 -8.70 -3.58 4.20
CA VAL A 59 -8.09 -3.34 2.89
C VAL A 59 -7.09 -2.20 3.05
N LEU A 60 -5.80 -2.53 2.91
CA LEU A 60 -4.71 -1.56 2.99
C LEU A 60 -4.27 -1.15 1.59
N VAL A 61 -4.19 0.15 1.33
CA VAL A 61 -3.64 0.69 0.07
C VAL A 61 -2.45 1.59 0.38
N CYS A 62 -1.25 1.17 0.01
CA CYS A 62 -0.05 1.99 0.13
C CYS A 62 0.53 2.30 -1.26
N HIS A 63 1.03 3.50 -1.51
CA HIS A 63 1.73 3.72 -2.78
C HIS A 63 3.04 2.90 -2.84
N ALA A 64 3.85 2.96 -1.79
CA ALA A 64 5.05 2.14 -1.64
C ALA A 64 4.71 0.65 -1.41
N PRO A 65 5.34 -0.30 -2.14
CA PRO A 65 5.18 -1.73 -1.91
C PRO A 65 5.96 -2.20 -0.67
N PRO A 66 5.63 -3.37 -0.11
CA PRO A 66 6.46 -4.01 0.92
C PRO A 66 7.79 -4.47 0.33
N LEU A 67 8.87 -4.20 1.07
CA LEU A 67 10.22 -4.63 0.69
C LEU A 67 10.32 -6.16 0.57
N GLU A 68 11.18 -6.62 -0.34
CA GLU A 68 11.54 -8.04 -0.54
C GLU A 68 10.34 -8.91 -0.92
N THR A 69 9.54 -8.43 -1.87
CA THR A 69 8.42 -9.16 -2.46
C THR A 69 8.42 -9.06 -3.98
N ASP A 70 7.61 -9.89 -4.64
CA ASP A 70 7.39 -9.72 -6.08
C ASP A 70 6.65 -8.41 -6.42
N LEU A 71 6.18 -7.65 -5.42
CA LEU A 71 5.52 -6.36 -5.63
C LEU A 71 6.50 -5.18 -5.77
N ASP A 72 7.76 -5.35 -5.37
CA ASP A 72 8.77 -4.28 -5.36
C ASP A 72 10.06 -4.61 -6.14
N GLY A 73 10.07 -5.76 -6.84
CA GLY A 73 11.17 -6.21 -7.66
C GLY A 73 11.25 -5.49 -9.02
N VAL A 74 12.44 -4.98 -9.35
CA VAL A 74 12.75 -4.41 -10.69
C VAL A 74 13.55 -5.41 -11.54
N LYS A 75 14.46 -6.13 -10.90
CA LYS A 75 15.33 -7.19 -11.46
C LYS A 75 15.61 -8.24 -10.38
N PRO A 76 16.12 -9.44 -10.73
CA PRO A 76 16.48 -10.43 -9.73
C PRO A 76 17.38 -9.86 -8.63
N GLY A 77 16.92 -9.93 -7.37
CA GLY A 77 17.62 -9.42 -6.19
C GLY A 77 17.62 -7.90 -6.03
N GLN A 78 16.86 -7.16 -6.84
CA GLN A 78 16.77 -5.70 -6.77
C GLN A 78 15.36 -5.25 -6.35
N HIS A 79 15.27 -4.83 -5.09
CA HIS A 79 14.04 -4.48 -4.38
C HIS A 79 14.10 -3.03 -3.88
N PHE A 80 12.98 -2.32 -3.96
CA PHE A 80 12.90 -0.88 -3.64
C PHE A 80 11.68 -0.51 -2.78
N GLY A 81 10.99 -1.49 -2.22
CA GLY A 81 9.87 -1.30 -1.32
C GLY A 81 10.28 -0.76 0.04
N SER A 82 9.29 -0.53 0.88
CA SER A 82 9.47 -0.07 2.26
C SER A 82 9.50 -1.26 3.22
N PRO A 83 10.54 -1.40 4.06
CA PRO A 83 10.55 -2.36 5.15
C PRO A 83 9.41 -2.08 6.15
N LYS A 84 9.03 -0.82 6.37
CA LYS A 84 7.95 -0.50 7.33
C LYS A 84 6.56 -0.84 6.80
N VAL A 85 6.34 -0.78 5.49
CA VAL A 85 5.13 -1.34 4.88
C VAL A 85 5.10 -2.87 5.07
N ARG A 86 6.24 -3.55 4.86
CA ARG A 86 6.37 -5.00 5.06
C ARG A 86 6.05 -5.41 6.50
N GLU A 87 6.72 -4.78 7.47
CA GLU A 87 6.52 -5.03 8.90
C GLU A 87 5.06 -4.83 9.33
N PHE A 88 4.42 -3.76 8.85
CA PHE A 88 3.01 -3.48 9.17
C PHE A 88 2.07 -4.55 8.61
N ILE A 89 2.28 -5.00 7.37
CA ILE A 89 1.48 -6.08 6.78
C ILE A 89 1.66 -7.37 7.58
N GLU A 90 2.88 -7.71 7.97
CA GLU A 90 3.17 -8.90 8.77
C GLU A 90 2.48 -8.86 10.15
N ALA A 91 2.47 -7.69 10.80
CA ALA A 91 1.86 -7.53 12.12
C ALA A 91 0.32 -7.46 12.09
N GLU A 92 -0.25 -6.67 11.17
CA GLU A 92 -1.68 -6.35 11.17
C GLU A 92 -2.51 -7.23 10.23
N GLN A 93 -1.86 -7.97 9.34
CA GLN A 93 -2.47 -8.96 8.44
C GLN A 93 -3.73 -8.43 7.72
N PRO A 94 -3.67 -7.29 6.99
CA PRO A 94 -4.80 -6.84 6.18
C PRO A 94 -5.24 -7.95 5.23
N ARG A 95 -6.54 -8.15 5.05
CA ARG A 95 -7.04 -9.23 4.19
C ARG A 95 -6.60 -9.03 2.73
N PHE A 96 -6.57 -7.76 2.31
CA PHE A 96 -6.11 -7.33 0.99
C PHE A 96 -5.13 -6.16 1.11
N PHE A 97 -4.07 -6.21 0.32
CA PHE A 97 -3.09 -5.13 0.20
C PHE A 97 -2.92 -4.72 -1.26
N PHE A 98 -2.92 -3.42 -1.54
CA PHE A 98 -2.68 -2.89 -2.88
C PHE A 98 -1.58 -1.85 -2.88
N CYS A 99 -0.74 -1.90 -3.91
CA CYS A 99 0.30 -0.91 -4.13
C CYS A 99 0.51 -0.55 -5.60
N GLY A 100 1.44 0.38 -5.80
CA GLY A 100 1.97 0.75 -7.11
C GLY A 100 3.47 1.00 -7.00
N HIS A 101 3.90 2.17 -7.45
CA HIS A 101 5.28 2.69 -7.38
C HIS A 101 6.29 1.97 -8.29
N ILE A 102 6.40 0.64 -8.20
CA ILE A 102 7.33 -0.16 -9.01
C ILE A 102 6.59 -0.67 -10.25
N HIS A 103 6.87 -0.07 -11.40
CA HIS A 103 6.12 -0.33 -12.64
C HIS A 103 6.41 -1.71 -13.23
N GLU A 104 7.62 -2.23 -13.03
CA GLU A 104 8.06 -3.55 -13.46
C GLU A 104 7.30 -4.68 -12.76
N ALA A 105 6.81 -4.42 -11.54
CA ALA A 105 6.02 -5.34 -10.75
C ALA A 105 4.51 -5.22 -11.01
N ALA A 106 4.08 -4.38 -11.96
CA ALA A 106 2.66 -4.18 -12.25
C ALA A 106 1.98 -5.50 -12.64
N GLY A 107 0.90 -5.83 -11.93
CA GLY A 107 0.12 -7.05 -12.11
C GLY A 107 0.55 -8.21 -11.22
N ASN A 108 1.71 -8.13 -10.57
CA ASN A 108 2.19 -9.17 -9.66
C ASN A 108 1.32 -9.28 -8.41
N GLU A 109 1.21 -10.50 -7.91
CA GLU A 109 0.48 -10.85 -6.69
C GLU A 109 1.39 -11.64 -5.76
N VAL A 110 1.20 -11.45 -4.45
CA VAL A 110 1.93 -12.18 -3.40
C VAL A 110 0.98 -12.56 -2.27
N LYS A 111 1.37 -13.57 -1.49
CA LYS A 111 0.75 -13.88 -0.20
C LYS A 111 1.75 -13.61 0.93
N ILE A 112 1.39 -12.76 1.88
CA ILE A 112 2.20 -12.41 3.06
C ILE A 112 1.40 -12.78 4.31
N GLY A 113 1.67 -13.96 4.89
CA GLY A 113 0.75 -14.53 5.89
C GLY A 113 -0.62 -14.76 5.25
N GLU A 114 -1.71 -14.22 5.80
CA GLU A 114 -3.05 -14.27 5.21
C GLU A 114 -3.37 -13.10 4.27
N THR A 115 -2.46 -12.13 4.16
CA THR A 115 -2.63 -10.98 3.27
C THR A 115 -2.45 -11.39 1.82
N VAL A 116 -3.44 -11.08 0.97
CA VAL A 116 -3.30 -11.15 -0.49
C VAL A 116 -2.90 -9.76 -0.99
N GLY A 117 -1.67 -9.64 -1.48
CA GLY A 117 -1.09 -8.38 -1.94
C GLY A 117 -1.01 -8.30 -3.46
N ARG A 118 -1.27 -7.12 -4.03
CA ARG A 118 -1.16 -6.89 -5.49
C ARG A 118 -0.60 -5.52 -5.82
N ASN A 119 0.32 -5.46 -6.79
CA ASN A 119 0.70 -4.22 -7.44
C ASN A 119 -0.24 -4.01 -8.64
N VAL A 120 -1.12 -3.01 -8.56
CA VAL A 120 -2.25 -2.88 -9.51
C VAL A 120 -1.84 -2.29 -10.87
N GLY A 121 -0.67 -1.65 -10.94
CA GLY A 121 -0.20 -0.95 -12.13
C GLY A 121 -1.22 0.05 -12.68
N LYS A 122 -1.10 0.38 -13.97
CA LYS A 122 -1.98 1.36 -14.64
C LYS A 122 -3.37 0.82 -14.99
N GLN A 123 -3.54 -0.51 -15.01
CA GLN A 123 -4.81 -1.14 -15.40
C GLN A 123 -5.87 -1.02 -14.29
N GLY A 124 -5.44 -0.76 -13.05
CA GLY A 124 -6.33 -0.78 -11.90
C GLY A 124 -6.74 -2.20 -11.52
N TYR A 125 -7.55 -2.30 -10.48
CA TYR A 125 -8.05 -3.57 -9.96
C TYR A 125 -9.47 -3.38 -9.44
N LEU A 126 -10.36 -4.31 -9.78
CA LEU A 126 -11.70 -4.37 -9.21
C LEU A 126 -11.70 -5.43 -8.11
N LEU A 127 -11.94 -4.98 -6.88
CA LEU A 127 -12.11 -5.84 -5.71
C LEU A 127 -13.59 -6.00 -5.43
N GLU A 128 -14.06 -7.25 -5.36
CA GLU A 128 -15.39 -7.61 -4.88
C GLU A 128 -15.27 -8.13 -3.43
N LEU A 129 -16.10 -7.59 -2.53
CA LEU A 129 -16.07 -7.82 -1.07
C LEU A 129 -17.40 -8.38 -0.57
#